data_AF-A0A381VGB9-F1
#
_entry.id   AF-A0A381VGB9-F1
#
_cell.length_a   1.000
_cell.length_b   1.000
_cell.length_c   1.000
_cell.angle_alpha   90.00
_cell.angle_beta   90.00
_cell.angle_gamma   90.00
#
_symmetry.space_group_name_H-M   'P 1'
#
loop_
_entity.id
_entity.type
_entity.pdbx_description
1 polymer ?
#
loop_
_entity_poly.entity_id
_entity_poly.type
_entity_poly.pdbx_seq_one_letter_code
_entity_poly.pdbx_strand_id
1 'polypeptide(L)'
;MNIEAVIWTIVFLLSIIPGLCVKSNHVISNLILSGNSNDNGFGFGVLLLIVGLYLFYNSLKNLKKKRLFENLPTSKMRSVAMGLVELKGKIEAAESMIKDPFDDKDCVYWSVTIEEYVKRGKSHKWVTRHEAND
;
A
#
# COMPACT_ATOMS: atom_id res chain seq x y z
N MET A 1 -17.30 -24.18 35.28
CA MET A 1 -16.85 -23.42 34.10
C MET A 1 -15.80 -24.28 33.41
N ASN A 2 -16.16 -24.87 32.26
CA ASN A 2 -15.49 -26.06 31.73
C ASN A 2 -14.19 -25.67 31.01
N ILE A 3 -13.05 -26.19 31.48
CA ILE A 3 -11.71 -25.92 30.97
C ILE A 3 -11.61 -26.18 29.45
N GLU A 4 -12.30 -27.22 28.97
CA GLU A 4 -12.39 -27.53 27.54
C GLU A 4 -12.93 -26.36 26.71
N ALA A 5 -14.01 -25.71 27.17
CA ALA A 5 -14.59 -24.59 26.43
C ALA A 5 -13.64 -23.38 26.36
N VAL A 6 -12.84 -23.16 27.40
CA VAL A 6 -11.81 -22.09 27.42
C VAL A 6 -10.72 -22.38 26.40
N ILE A 7 -10.26 -23.63 26.31
CA ILE A 7 -9.26 -24.06 25.33
C ILE A 7 -9.78 -23.87 23.91
N TRP A 8 -11.01 -24.29 23.63
CA TRP A 8 -11.62 -24.14 22.30
C TRP A 8 -11.85 -22.65 21.92
N THR A 9 -12.20 -21.79 22.87
CA THR A 9 -12.34 -20.33 22.59
C THR A 9 -11.01 -19.62 22.36
N ILE A 10 -9.94 -20.02 23.05
CA ILE A 10 -8.59 -19.48 22.84
C ILE A 10 -8.04 -19.90 21.46
N VAL A 11 -8.28 -21.16 21.06
CA VAL A 11 -7.93 -21.66 19.73
C VAL A 11 -8.71 -20.92 18.63
N PHE A 12 -9.99 -20.62 18.87
CA PHE A 12 -10.83 -19.87 17.93
C PHE A 12 -10.42 -18.39 17.83
N LEU A 13 -9.97 -17.77 18.92
CA LEU A 13 -9.46 -16.40 18.92
C LEU A 13 -8.09 -16.29 18.25
N LEU A 14 -7.21 -17.28 18.41
CA LEU A 14 -5.90 -17.29 17.76
C LEU A 14 -5.96 -17.55 16.24
N SER A 15 -7.01 -18.21 15.75
CA SER A 15 -7.20 -18.46 14.31
C SER A 15 -7.83 -17.29 13.54
N ILE A 16 -8.43 -16.31 14.23
CA ILE A 16 -9.04 -15.11 13.63
C ILE A 16 -8.00 -13.98 13.46
N ILE A 17 -6.89 -14.00 14.21
CA ILE A 17 -5.85 -12.97 14.17
C ILE A 17 -4.96 -12.91 12.89
N PRO A 18 -4.88 -13.91 11.98
CA PRO A 18 -4.09 -13.71 10.76
C PRO A 18 -4.77 -12.76 9.75
N GLY A 19 -6.00 -12.32 10.02
CA GLY A 19 -6.77 -11.44 9.12
C GLY A 19 -6.39 -9.96 9.17
N LEU A 20 -5.62 -9.49 10.15
CA LEU A 20 -5.39 -8.04 10.35
C LEU A 20 -3.93 -7.65 10.58
N CYS A 21 -2.98 -8.22 9.86
CA CYS A 21 -1.77 -7.45 9.52
C CYS A 21 -0.96 -8.18 8.46
N VAL A 22 -1.34 -8.00 7.20
CA VAL A 22 -0.40 -8.11 6.07
C VAL A 22 0.56 -6.93 6.18
N LYS A 23 1.51 -6.98 7.13
CA LYS A 23 2.72 -6.17 7.11
C LYS A 23 3.83 -7.02 6.52
N SER A 24 3.92 -6.85 5.21
CA SER A 24 4.87 -7.45 4.28
C SER A 24 6.30 -7.47 4.84
N ASN A 25 6.96 -8.63 4.69
CA ASN A 25 8.41 -8.86 4.56
C ASN A 25 9.21 -9.50 5.71
N HIS A 26 8.71 -9.63 6.96
CA HIS A 26 9.47 -10.37 8.00
C HIS A 26 8.83 -11.68 8.47
N VAL A 27 7.53 -11.89 8.23
CA VAL A 27 6.77 -13.03 8.77
C VAL A 27 6.95 -14.32 7.95
N ILE A 28 7.44 -14.22 6.71
CA ILE A 28 7.58 -15.36 5.79
C ILE A 28 8.55 -16.42 6.33
N SER A 29 9.49 -16.06 7.21
CA SER A 29 10.52 -16.99 7.68
C SER A 29 10.03 -18.05 8.68
N ASN A 30 8.90 -17.84 9.37
CA ASN A 30 8.45 -18.73 10.46
C ASN A 30 7.25 -19.61 10.09
N LEU A 31 6.71 -19.50 8.87
CA LEU A 31 5.54 -20.29 8.41
C LEU A 31 5.93 -21.58 7.68
N ILE A 32 7.21 -21.91 7.60
CA ILE A 32 7.69 -23.15 6.98
C ILE A 32 8.27 -24.01 8.09
N LEU A 33 7.43 -24.78 8.79
CA LEU A 33 7.78 -26.06 9.43
C LEU A 33 6.59 -26.51 10.28
N SER A 34 5.75 -27.40 9.72
CA SER A 34 5.32 -28.62 10.40
C SER A 34 4.41 -29.41 9.46
N GLY A 35 5.01 -30.32 8.70
CA GLY A 35 4.26 -31.39 8.03
C GLY A 35 4.05 -32.52 9.02
N ASN A 36 2.80 -32.75 9.43
CA ASN A 36 2.43 -33.89 10.27
C ASN A 36 2.51 -35.17 9.41
N SER A 37 3.17 -36.22 9.91
CA SER A 37 3.64 -37.36 9.10
C SER A 37 2.56 -38.42 8.79
N ASN A 38 1.32 -38.06 8.46
CA ASN A 38 0.28 -39.06 8.19
C ASN A 38 -0.81 -38.72 7.14
N ASP A 39 -0.64 -37.67 6.33
CA ASP A 39 -1.56 -37.36 5.22
C ASP A 39 -0.85 -37.39 3.86
N ASN A 40 -1.60 -37.77 2.82
CA ASN A 40 -1.13 -37.75 1.44
C ASN A 40 -0.76 -36.29 1.11
N GLY A 41 0.54 -35.96 1.10
CA GLY A 41 1.13 -34.61 1.05
C GLY A 41 0.74 -33.69 -0.13
N PHE A 42 -0.30 -34.06 -0.88
CA PHE A 42 -0.97 -33.26 -1.89
C PHE A 42 -1.61 -31.99 -1.31
N GLY A 43 -2.24 -32.07 -0.13
CA GLY A 43 -2.94 -30.92 0.48
C GLY A 43 -2.00 -29.75 0.80
N PHE A 44 -0.84 -30.05 1.39
CA PHE A 44 0.18 -29.05 1.69
C PHE A 44 0.77 -28.42 0.41
N GLY A 45 0.97 -29.23 -0.65
CA GLY A 45 1.41 -28.74 -1.95
C GLY A 45 0.43 -27.75 -2.58
N VAL A 46 -0.87 -28.06 -2.55
CA VAL A 46 -1.91 -27.16 -3.07
C VAL A 46 -1.98 -25.85 -2.29
N LEU A 47 -1.86 -25.91 -0.96
CA LEU A 47 -1.86 -24.72 -0.11
C LEU A 47 -0.67 -23.80 -0.44
N LEU A 48 0.54 -24.35 -0.54
CA LEU A 48 1.73 -23.59 -0.92
C LEU A 48 1.60 -22.95 -2.31
N LEU A 49 0.99 -23.66 -3.28
CA LEU A 49 0.75 -23.09 -4.61
C LEU A 49 -0.23 -21.90 -4.57
N ILE A 50 -1.32 -22.00 -3.81
CA ILE A 50 -2.31 -20.91 -3.70
C ILE A 50 -1.66 -19.69 -3.04
N VAL A 51 -0.92 -19.88 -1.95
CA VAL A 51 -0.21 -18.79 -1.26
C VAL A 51 0.87 -18.17 -2.15
N GLY A 52 1.64 -19.00 -2.86
CA GLY A 52 2.65 -18.55 -3.81
C GLY A 52 2.06 -17.71 -4.94
N LEU A 53 0.95 -18.16 -5.54
CA LEU A 53 0.24 -17.42 -6.59
C LEU A 53 -0.30 -16.08 -6.07
N TYR A 54 -0.85 -16.05 -4.86
CA TYR A 54 -1.35 -14.82 -4.25
C TYR A 54 -0.24 -13.79 -4.02
N LEU A 55 0.88 -14.21 -3.44
CA LEU A 55 2.05 -13.35 -3.22
C LEU A 55 2.64 -12.85 -4.53
N PHE A 56 2.75 -13.74 -5.52
CA PHE A 56 3.26 -13.39 -6.85
C PHE A 56 2.40 -12.32 -7.53
N TYR A 57 1.07 -12.48 -7.49
CA TYR A 57 0.14 -11.51 -8.06
C TYR A 57 0.23 -10.14 -7.37
N ASN A 58 0.33 -10.11 -6.04
CA ASN A 58 0.48 -8.86 -5.29
C ASN A 58 1.83 -8.18 -5.61
N SER A 59 2.90 -8.96 -5.73
CA SER A 59 4.23 -8.46 -6.12
C SER A 59 4.18 -7.76 -7.49
N LEU A 60 3.54 -8.37 -8.49
CA LEU A 60 3.39 -7.76 -9.82
C LEU A 60 2.60 -6.44 -9.78
N LYS A 61 1.56 -6.35 -8.96
CA LYS A 61 0.81 -5.09 -8.76
C LYS A 61 1.69 -3.99 -8.16
N ASN A 62 2.47 -4.33 -7.14
CA ASN A 62 3.36 -3.37 -6.48
C ASN A 62 4.51 -2.93 -7.41
N LEU A 63 5.05 -3.85 -8.20
CA LEU A 63 6.07 -3.53 -9.21
C LEU A 63 5.56 -2.56 -10.27
N LYS A 64 4.30 -2.71 -10.73
CA LYS A 64 3.69 -1.77 -11.67
C LYS A 64 3.59 -0.36 -11.07
N LYS A 65 3.15 -0.24 -9.82
CA LYS A 65 3.08 1.05 -9.12
C LYS A 65 4.47 1.66 -8.95
N LYS A 66 5.45 0.89 -8.49
CA LYS A 66 6.83 1.35 -8.31
C LYS A 66 7.44 1.88 -9.60
N ARG A 67 7.29 1.15 -10.71
CA ARG A 67 7.74 1.59 -12.03
C ARG A 67 7.07 2.88 -12.49
N LEU A 68 5.81 3.13 -12.11
CA LEU A 68 5.14 4.38 -12.49
C LEU A 68 5.82 5.59 -11.83
N PHE A 69 6.21 5.48 -10.56
CA PHE A 69 6.95 6.53 -9.86
C PHE A 69 8.39 6.67 -10.36
N GLU A 70 9.10 5.55 -10.61
CA GLU A 70 10.49 5.58 -11.08
C GLU A 70 10.65 6.10 -12.51
N ASN A 71 9.64 5.92 -13.36
CA ASN A 71 9.65 6.41 -14.74
C ASN A 71 9.19 7.87 -14.86
N LEU A 72 8.90 8.56 -13.76
CA LEU A 72 8.61 10.00 -13.81
C LEU A 72 9.87 10.73 -14.27
N PRO A 73 9.79 11.53 -15.35
CA PRO A 73 10.96 12.25 -15.83
C PRO A 73 11.34 13.34 -14.82
N THR A 74 12.59 13.31 -14.36
CA THR A 74 13.13 14.34 -13.47
C THR A 74 13.39 15.63 -14.25
N SER A 75 12.76 16.73 -13.87
CA SER A 75 12.85 18.03 -14.56
C SER A 75 13.33 19.14 -13.61
N LYS A 76 13.96 20.19 -14.18
CA LYS A 76 14.32 21.41 -13.44
C LYS A 76 13.12 22.36 -13.41
N MET A 77 13.00 23.19 -12.38
CA MET A 77 11.93 24.20 -12.25
C MET A 77 11.83 25.15 -13.47
N ARG A 78 12.94 25.47 -14.15
CA ARG A 78 12.94 26.33 -15.35
C ARG A 78 12.38 25.65 -16.61
N SER A 79 12.32 24.32 -16.63
CA SER A 79 12.01 23.54 -17.82
C SER A 79 11.19 22.31 -17.45
N VAL A 80 10.01 22.53 -16.88
CA VAL A 80 9.09 21.49 -16.48
C VAL A 80 8.46 20.87 -17.73
N ALA A 81 8.57 19.54 -17.89
CA ALA A 81 7.88 18.83 -18.96
C ALA A 81 6.36 18.83 -18.70
N MET A 82 5.57 18.78 -19.78
CA MET A 82 4.11 18.69 -19.68
C MET A 82 3.69 17.32 -19.11
N GLY A 83 2.95 17.34 -18.00
CA GLY A 83 2.41 16.13 -17.35
C GLY A 83 2.96 15.90 -15.94
N LEU A 84 2.96 14.63 -15.51
CA LEU A 84 3.44 14.23 -14.19
C LEU A 84 4.97 14.12 -14.20
N VAL A 85 5.63 14.95 -13.39
CA VAL A 85 7.10 15.06 -13.36
C VAL A 85 7.61 15.16 -11.93
N GLU A 86 8.82 14.68 -11.70
CA GLU A 86 9.54 14.91 -10.45
C GLU A 86 10.41 16.16 -10.60
N LEU A 87 10.24 17.16 -9.73
CA LEU A 87 11.05 18.37 -9.76
C LEU A 87 12.30 18.21 -8.90
N LYS A 88 13.47 18.51 -9.50
CA LYS A 88 14.75 18.49 -8.79
C LYS A 88 15.43 19.85 -8.88
N GLY A 89 15.77 20.41 -7.72
CA GLY A 89 16.41 21.72 -7.62
C GLY A 89 16.88 22.02 -6.21
N LYS A 90 17.57 23.16 -6.06
CA LYS A 90 17.82 23.77 -4.75
C LYS A 90 16.77 24.86 -4.57
N ILE A 91 16.13 24.88 -3.41
CA ILE A 91 15.14 25.89 -3.04
C ILE A 91 15.74 26.64 -1.85
N GLU A 92 15.70 27.96 -1.92
CA GLU A 92 16.02 28.82 -0.78
C GLU A 92 14.71 29.17 -0.09
N ALA A 93 14.57 28.81 1.18
CA ALA A 93 13.40 29.15 1.98
C ALA A 93 13.52 30.62 2.41
N ALA A 94 12.51 31.44 2.11
CA ALA A 94 12.58 32.88 2.33
C ALA A 94 12.31 33.29 3.79
N GLU A 95 11.42 32.60 4.52
CA GLU A 95 10.95 33.12 5.82
C GLU A 95 10.64 32.03 6.86
N SER A 96 9.93 30.95 6.49
CA SER A 96 9.68 29.80 7.38
C SER A 96 9.39 28.54 6.57
N MET A 97 9.73 27.37 7.12
CA MET A 97 9.38 26.10 6.52
C MET A 97 7.96 25.70 6.94
N ILE A 98 7.14 25.31 5.97
CA ILE A 98 5.76 24.85 6.16
C ILE A 98 5.80 23.34 6.46
N LYS A 99 4.78 22.82 7.12
CA LYS A 99 4.62 21.38 7.36
C LYS A 99 3.65 20.79 6.35
N ASP A 100 4.05 19.71 5.71
CA ASP A 100 3.20 18.95 4.79
C ASP A 100 1.96 18.39 5.52
N PRO A 101 0.75 18.51 4.95
CA PRO A 101 -0.48 18.03 5.58
C PRO A 101 -0.58 16.51 5.74
N PHE A 102 0.27 15.71 5.06
CA PHE A 102 0.18 14.25 5.10
C PHE A 102 1.23 13.61 6.01
N ASP A 103 2.49 14.00 5.86
CA ASP A 103 3.63 13.38 6.54
C ASP A 103 4.27 14.29 7.61
N ASP A 104 3.76 15.51 7.82
CA ASP A 104 4.32 16.52 8.74
C ASP A 104 5.81 16.83 8.48
N LYS A 105 6.22 16.68 7.21
CA LYS A 105 7.58 16.96 6.74
C LYS A 105 7.72 18.43 6.44
N ASP A 106 8.89 18.97 6.78
CA ASP A 106 9.27 20.32 6.44
C ASP A 106 9.30 20.50 4.90
N CYS A 107 8.52 21.43 4.37
CA CYS A 107 8.38 21.75 2.95
C CYS A 107 8.32 23.27 2.73
N VAL A 108 8.63 23.74 1.52
CA VAL A 108 8.61 25.18 1.19
C VAL A 108 7.27 25.60 0.59
N TYR A 109 6.57 24.67 -0.05
CA TYR A 109 5.29 24.90 -0.71
C TYR A 109 4.57 23.56 -0.90
N TRP A 110 3.25 23.56 -0.76
CA TRP A 110 2.41 22.42 -1.11
C TRP A 110 1.06 22.90 -1.66
N SER A 111 0.48 22.09 -2.57
CA SER A 111 -0.84 22.33 -3.13
C SER A 111 -1.50 20.99 -3.38
N VAL A 112 -2.68 20.81 -2.82
CA VAL A 112 -3.46 19.57 -2.91
C VAL A 112 -4.83 19.88 -3.49
N THR A 113 -5.16 19.17 -4.55
CA THR A 113 -6.48 19.22 -5.17
C THR A 113 -7.04 17.81 -5.24
N ILE A 114 -8.19 17.58 -4.59
CA ILE A 114 -8.89 16.30 -4.60
C ILE A 114 -10.06 16.41 -5.57
N GLU A 115 -9.95 15.69 -6.69
CA GLU A 115 -10.98 15.64 -7.73
C GLU A 115 -11.69 14.28 -7.73
N GLU A 116 -13.01 14.31 -7.85
CA GLU A 116 -13.83 13.11 -7.98
C GLU A 116 -14.34 12.98 -9.42
N TYR A 117 -14.18 11.79 -10.01
CA TYR A 117 -14.77 11.48 -11.30
C TYR A 117 -16.23 11.08 -11.13
N VAL A 118 -17.14 12.00 -11.45
CA VAL A 118 -18.58 11.78 -11.29
C VAL A 118 -19.21 11.42 -12.63
N LYS A 119 -19.92 10.29 -12.65
CA LYS A 119 -20.77 9.87 -13.77
C LYS A 119 -22.23 10.20 -13.47
N ARG A 120 -22.85 11.06 -14.27
CA ARG A 120 -24.29 11.37 -14.20
C ARG A 120 -24.97 10.96 -15.51
N GLY A 121 -25.57 9.78 -15.52
CA GLY A 121 -26.21 9.21 -16.71
C GLY A 121 -25.21 8.97 -17.84
N LYS A 122 -25.34 9.74 -18.93
CA LYS A 122 -24.42 9.74 -20.08
C LYS A 122 -23.30 10.77 -19.98
N SER A 123 -23.32 11.63 -18.96
CA SER A 123 -22.31 12.68 -18.75
C SER A 123 -21.24 12.23 -17.76
N HIS A 124 -20.01 12.62 -18.06
CA HIS A 124 -18.82 12.37 -17.25
C HIS A 124 -18.16 13.71 -16.94
N LYS A 125 -17.91 14.02 -15.67
CA LYS A 125 -17.28 15.28 -15.27
C LYS A 125 -16.37 15.06 -14.06
N TRP A 126 -15.21 15.72 -14.07
CA TRP A 126 -14.36 15.88 -12.90
C TRP A 126 -14.90 17.01 -12.03
N VAL A 127 -15.11 16.72 -10.74
CA VAL A 127 -15.61 17.67 -9.77
C VAL A 127 -14.59 17.78 -8.64
N THR A 128 -14.01 18.97 -8.49
CA THR A 128 -13.13 19.29 -7.36
C THR A 128 -13.94 19.27 -6.07
N ARG A 129 -13.55 18.42 -5.12
CA ARG A 129 -14.20 18.29 -3.80
C ARG A 129 -13.49 19.06 -2.73
N HIS A 130 -12.16 19.14 -2.83
CA HIS A 130 -11.33 19.82 -1.87
C HIS A 130 -10.12 20.40 -2.57
N GLU A 131 -9.75 21.62 -2.19
CA GLU A 131 -8.58 22.34 -2.66
C GLU A 131 -7.97 23.02 -1.45
N ALA A 132 -6.68 22.81 -1.24
CA ALA A 132 -5.92 23.39 -0.15
C ALA A 132 -4.49 23.69 -0.63
N ASN A 133 -3.99 24.84 -0.23
CA ASN A 133 -2.68 25.39 -0.59
C ASN A 133 -2.21 26.32 0.53
N ASP A 134 -0.89 26.48 0.66
CA ASP A 134 -0.22 27.39 1.59
C ASP A 134 0.88 28.16 0.86
#